data_AF-A0A355FN01-F1
#
_entry.id   AF-A0A355FN01-F1
#
_cell.length_a   1.000
_cell.length_b   1.000
_cell.length_c   1.000
_cell.angle_alpha   90.00
_cell.angle_beta   90.00
_cell.angle_gamma   90.00
#
_symmetry.space_group_name_H-M   'P 1'
#
loop_
_entity.id
_entity.type
_entity.pdbx_description
1 polymer ?
#
loop_
_entity_poly.entity_id
_entity_poly.type
_entity_poly.pdbx_seq_one_letter_code
_entity_poly.pdbx_strand_id
1 'polypeptide(L)'
;MKRKFRLLLGIAILCILISGVTLAAPTSLKVIMGLAEEEWQVMREHVFPAFEKEYNVKIEAYQAEAQDTEKLLETRVRAKRMDIDLIAQD
;
A
#
# COMPACT_ATOMS: atom_id res chain seq x y z
N MET A 1 17.66 -43.20 14.52
CA MET A 1 17.61 -41.72 14.72
C MET A 1 17.02 -41.41 16.09
N LYS A 2 17.76 -40.70 16.94
CA LYS A 2 17.44 -40.49 18.36
C LYS A 2 16.18 -39.62 18.49
N ARG A 3 15.20 -40.03 19.32
CA ARG A 3 13.88 -39.39 19.54
C ARG A 3 13.94 -37.86 19.74
N LYS A 4 15.04 -37.37 20.33
CA LYS A 4 15.37 -35.94 20.51
C LYS A 4 15.53 -35.17 19.19
N PHE A 5 16.06 -35.80 18.14
CA PHE A 5 16.26 -35.20 16.82
C PHE A 5 14.93 -34.99 16.07
N ARG A 6 14.00 -35.94 16.17
CA ARG A 6 12.65 -35.80 15.59
C ARG A 6 11.85 -34.69 16.28
N LEU A 7 12.01 -34.55 17.60
CA LEU A 7 11.38 -33.48 18.38
C LEU A 7 11.93 -32.10 17.98
N LEU A 8 13.26 -31.96 17.87
CA LEU A 8 13.91 -30.70 17.47
C LEU A 8 13.53 -30.28 16.04
N LEU A 9 13.46 -31.24 15.11
CA LEU A 9 13.01 -30.96 13.74
C LEU A 9 11.56 -30.48 13.69
N GLY A 10 10.68 -31.09 14.50
CA GLY A 10 9.28 -30.65 14.61
C GLY A 10 9.14 -29.23 15.16
N ILE A 11 9.93 -28.85 16.17
CA ILE A 11 9.94 -27.50 16.73
C ILE A 11 10.48 -26.50 15.69
N ALA A 12 11.54 -26.83 14.97
CA ALA A 12 12.10 -25.96 13.93
C ALA A 12 11.08 -25.69 12.80
N ILE A 13 10.35 -26.71 12.35
CA ILE A 13 9.28 -26.57 11.35
C ILE A 13 8.14 -25.70 11.90
N LEU A 14 7.75 -25.89 13.16
CA LEU A 14 6.72 -25.07 13.81
C LEU A 14 7.14 -23.60 13.93
N CYS A 15 8.40 -23.31 14.28
CA CYS A 15 8.93 -21.95 14.35
C CYS A 15 8.98 -21.27 12.97
N ILE A 16 9.32 -22.00 11.91
CA ILE A 16 9.32 -21.49 10.52
C ILE A 16 7.89 -21.18 10.07
N LEU A 17 6.91 -22.04 10.39
CA LEU A 17 5.51 -21.83 10.07
C LEU A 17 4.91 -20.61 10.80
N ILE A 18 5.31 -20.35 12.04
CA ILE A 18 4.85 -19.17 12.80
C ILE A 18 5.50 -17.89 12.27
N SER A 19 6.78 -17.94 11.87
CA SER A 19 7.51 -16.76 11.36
C SER A 19 6.94 -16.24 10.03
N GLY A 20 6.43 -17.12 9.16
CA GLY A 20 5.85 -16.73 7.87
C GLY A 20 4.49 -16.00 7.94
N VAL A 21 3.82 -16.01 9.10
CA VAL A 21 2.45 -15.47 9.25
C VAL A 21 2.42 -14.02 9.75
N THR A 22 3.56 -13.46 10.17
CA THR A 22 3.59 -12.16 10.88
C THR A 22 3.86 -10.94 10.00
N LEU A 23 4.02 -11.10 8.68
CA LEU A 23 4.13 -9.94 7.79
C LEU A 23 2.73 -9.39 7.51
N ALA A 24 2.32 -8.38 8.30
CA ALA A 24 1.07 -7.66 8.08
C ALA A 24 1.02 -7.16 6.63
N ALA A 25 -0.08 -7.46 5.94
CA ALA A 25 -0.27 -7.01 4.56
C ALA A 25 -0.14 -5.47 4.50
N PRO A 26 0.45 -4.92 3.42
CA PRO A 26 0.60 -3.48 3.28
C PRO A 26 -0.74 -2.76 3.40
N THR A 27 -0.76 -1.65 4.11
CA THR A 27 -1.95 -0.79 4.17
C THR A 27 -2.03 0.04 2.89
N SER A 28 -3.22 0.21 2.32
CA SER A 28 -3.39 1.03 1.12
C SER A 28 -3.55 2.51 1.50
N LEU A 29 -2.90 3.39 0.74
CA LEU A 29 -3.01 4.85 0.81
C LEU A 29 -3.54 5.37 -0.52
N LYS A 30 -4.75 5.93 -0.52
CA LYS A 30 -5.41 6.43 -1.72
C LYS A 30 -5.16 7.92 -1.87
N VAL A 31 -4.50 8.28 -2.98
CA VAL A 31 -4.07 9.66 -3.23
C VAL A 31 -4.67 10.18 -4.54
N ILE A 32 -5.09 11.44 -4.56
CA ILE A 32 -5.44 12.15 -5.80
C ILE A 32 -4.34 13.16 -6.08
N MET A 33 -3.81 13.12 -7.30
CA MET A 33 -2.82 14.08 -7.78
C MET A 33 -3.20 14.54 -9.18
N GLY A 34 -2.95 15.81 -9.49
CA GLY A 34 -3.07 16.37 -10.83
C GLY A 34 -1.68 16.70 -11.34
N LEU A 35 -1.01 15.74 -11.98
CA LEU A 35 0.37 15.89 -12.46
C LEU A 35 0.48 15.69 -13.96
N ALA A 36 1.51 16.28 -14.58
CA ALA A 36 1.89 15.98 -15.95
C ALA A 36 2.44 14.54 -16.08
N GLU A 37 2.49 14.00 -17.30
CA GLU A 37 2.92 12.60 -17.53
C GLU A 37 4.39 12.38 -17.13
N GLU A 38 5.24 13.37 -17.38
CA GLU A 38 6.66 13.32 -17.02
C GLU A 38 6.84 13.24 -15.48
N GLU A 39 6.02 13.99 -14.74
CA GLU A 39 6.01 13.97 -13.29
C GLU A 39 5.47 12.65 -12.76
N TRP A 40 4.40 12.11 -13.37
CA TRP A 40 3.90 10.78 -13.05
C TRP A 40 4.92 9.69 -13.26
N GLN A 41 5.73 9.79 -14.31
CA GLN A 41 6.81 8.85 -14.55
C GLN A 41 7.79 8.86 -13.37
N VAL A 42 8.21 10.03 -12.92
CA VAL A 42 9.07 10.18 -11.72
C VAL A 42 8.39 9.60 -10.47
N MET A 43 7.11 9.87 -10.27
CA MET A 43 6.37 9.35 -9.12
C MET A 43 6.35 7.82 -9.11
N ARG A 44 6.03 7.18 -10.24
CA ARG A 44 5.92 5.72 -10.35
C ARG A 44 7.26 5.00 -10.31
N GLU A 45 8.31 5.59 -10.88
CA GLU A 45 9.62 4.94 -11.00
C GLU A 45 10.50 5.15 -9.77
N HIS A 46 10.36 6.29 -9.08
CA HIS A 46 11.30 6.70 -8.04
C HIS A 46 10.65 6.98 -6.69
N VAL A 47 9.52 7.69 -6.65
CA VAL A 47 8.95 8.17 -5.38
C VAL A 47 8.11 7.09 -4.70
N PHE A 48 7.08 6.57 -5.38
CA PHE A 48 6.18 5.57 -4.82
C PHE A 48 6.91 4.29 -4.41
N PRO A 49 7.80 3.69 -5.23
CA PRO A 49 8.46 2.44 -4.83
C PRO A 49 9.32 2.59 -3.58
N ALA A 50 10.02 3.72 -3.44
CA ALA A 50 10.84 4.00 -2.26
C ALA A 50 9.96 4.18 -1.02
N PHE A 51 8.91 4.99 -1.11
CA PHE A 51 7.98 5.27 -0.02
C PHE A 51 7.23 4.01 0.43
N GLU A 52 6.67 3.25 -0.52
CA GLU A 52 5.96 1.99 -0.24
C GLU A 52 6.83 0.99 0.51
N LYS A 53 8.11 0.89 0.11
CA LYS A 53 9.07 -0.02 0.75
C LYS A 53 9.42 0.41 2.17
N GLU A 54 9.62 1.71 2.39
CA GLU A 54 10.00 2.25 3.70
C GLU A 54 8.88 2.10 4.73
N TYR A 55 7.64 2.36 4.31
CA TYR A 55 6.50 2.41 5.23
C TYR A 55 5.59 1.17 5.19
N ASN A 56 5.92 0.16 4.37
CA ASN A 56 5.10 -1.03 4.14
C ASN A 56 3.64 -0.66 3.78
N VAL A 57 3.49 0.24 2.81
CA VAL A 57 2.20 0.69 2.28
C VAL A 57 2.10 0.41 0.78
N LYS A 58 0.90 0.53 0.23
CA LYS A 58 0.63 0.53 -1.21
C LYS A 58 -0.07 1.82 -1.58
N ILE A 59 0.44 2.53 -2.56
CA ILE A 59 -0.16 3.78 -3.02
C ILE A 59 -1.14 3.46 -4.15
N GLU A 60 -2.39 3.85 -3.95
CA GLU A 60 -3.44 3.85 -4.97
C GLU A 60 -3.64 5.28 -5.47
N ALA A 61 -2.97 5.62 -6.56
CA ALA A 61 -2.96 6.98 -7.08
C ALA A 61 -4.03 7.19 -8.18
N TYR A 62 -4.76 8.30 -8.11
CA TYR A 62 -5.72 8.73 -9.12
C TYR A 62 -5.26 10.04 -9.76
N GLN A 63 -5.13 10.07 -11.09
CA GLN A 63 -4.95 11.31 -11.83
C GLN A 63 -6.29 12.04 -11.93
N ALA A 64 -6.34 13.27 -11.43
CA ALA A 64 -7.46 14.17 -11.64
C ALA A 64 -6.99 15.62 -11.58
N GLU A 65 -7.45 16.42 -12.54
CA GLU A 65 -7.33 17.87 -12.51
C GLU A 65 -8.17 18.46 -11.35
N ALA A 66 -7.85 19.69 -10.93
CA ALA A 66 -8.52 20.33 -9.80
C ALA A 66 -10.05 20.39 -9.97
N GLN A 67 -10.53 20.76 -11.16
CA GLN A 67 -11.96 20.89 -11.45
C GLN A 67 -12.72 19.55 -11.40
N ASP A 68 -12.05 18.44 -11.72
CA ASP A 68 -12.66 17.12 -11.68
C ASP A 68 -12.54 16.49 -10.30
N THR A 69 -11.50 16.85 -9.54
CA THR A 69 -11.30 16.44 -8.15
C THR A 69 -12.48 16.83 -7.28
N GLU A 70 -13.01 18.05 -7.41
CA GLU A 70 -14.20 18.49 -6.65
C GLU A 70 -15.40 17.58 -6.89
N LYS A 71 -15.78 17.37 -8.16
CA LYS A 71 -16.91 16.50 -8.54
C LYS A 71 -16.73 15.07 -8.04
N LEU A 72 -15.49 14.58 -8.10
CA LEU A 72 -15.11 13.25 -7.66
C LEU A 72 -15.31 13.10 -6.14
N LEU A 73 -14.92 14.10 -5.36
CA LEU A 73 -15.10 14.14 -3.91
C LEU A 73 -16.58 14.27 -3.52
N GLU A 74 -17.33 15.17 -4.16
CA GLU A 74 -18.78 15.31 -3.95
C GLU A 74 -19.53 14.00 -4.20
N THR A 75 -19.16 13.29 -5.25
CA THR A 75 -19.75 12.00 -5.59
C THR A 75 -19.44 10.95 -4.53
N ARG A 76 -18.19 10.90 -4.03
CA ARG A 76 -17.81 9.99 -2.93
C ARG A 76 -18.52 10.32 -1.62
N VAL A 77 -18.69 11.60 -1.29
CA VAL A 77 -19.46 12.05 -0.12
C VAL A 77 -20.92 11.59 -0.22
N ARG A 78 -21.57 11.83 -1.38
CA ARG A 78 -22.95 11.39 -1.63
C ARG A 78 -23.09 9.87 -1.51
N ALA A 79 -22.09 9.13 -1.97
CA ALA A 79 -22.03 7.68 -1.85
C ALA A 79 -21.67 7.18 -0.43
N LYS A 80 -21.43 8.08 0.54
CA LYS A 80 -20.93 7.76 1.89
C LYS A 80 -19.65 6.90 1.87
N ARG A 81 -18.78 7.15 0.89
CA ARG A 81 -17.55 6.39 0.65
C ARG A 81 -16.38 7.36 0.54
N MET A 82 -16.13 8.12 1.60
CA MET A 82 -14.94 8.97 1.63
C MET A 82 -13.71 8.12 1.93
N ASP A 83 -13.07 7.65 0.86
CA ASP A 83 -11.94 6.71 0.90
C ASP A 83 -10.66 7.28 0.29
N ILE A 84 -10.53 8.61 0.22
CA ILE A 84 -9.32 9.30 -0.25
C ILE A 84 -8.59 9.84 0.98
N ASP A 85 -7.31 9.51 1.10
CA ASP A 85 -6.49 9.85 2.26
C ASP A 85 -5.69 11.14 2.05
N LEU A 86 -5.29 11.44 0.81
CA LEU A 86 -4.52 12.61 0.45
C LEU A 86 -4.98 13.20 -0.88
N ILE A 87 -5.04 14.52 -0.94
CA ILE A 87 -5.25 15.28 -2.17
C ILE A 87 -4.05 16.22 -2.29
N ALA A 88 -3.32 16.12 -3.39
CA ALA A 88 -2.24 17.03 -3.75
C ALA A 88 -2.56 17.65 -5.12
N GLN A 89 -2.72 18.96 -5.15
CA GLN A 89 -3.01 19.75 -6.34
C GLN A 89 -2.12 20.99 -6.29
N ASP A 90 -1.80 21.54 -7.46
CA ASP A 90 -1.12 22.84 -7.59
C ASP A 90 -2.13 24.00 -7.49
#